data_AF-A0A3E2H1N9-F1
#
_entry.id   AF-A0A3E2H1N9-F1
#
_cell.length_a   1.000
_cell.length_b   1.000
_cell.length_c   1.000
_cell.angle_alpha   90.00
_cell.angle_beta   90.00
_cell.angle_gamma   90.00
#
_symmetry.space_group_name_H-M   'P 1'
#
loop_
_entity.id
_entity.type
_entity.pdbx_description
1 polymer ?
#
loop_
_entity_poly.entity_id
_entity_poly.type
_entity_poly.pdbx_seq_one_letter_code
_entity_poly.pdbx_strand_id
1 'polypeptide(L)'
;MAWISFLVGLISVSLAVVSGYCQSDLAVDLGYAHYQGFHNNTSSLNIWQGIRYAAPPTGKLRFQAPQPPLQESGIQKATQVPPQCPQGNLTDFEDCLFLSVFAPPNAKNLPVFLWIHGGGFFGGSIAQYDPQFLMSFGHGSFISVVIQYRLGAYGWLAGPEIKKRESAGGGSVLLHSIAGRGSFGTSLFRQVWAASPYTPLQFDYDDEFPTNGYVKFLKLTDCYHVSDPFGCLVGLDQDTFTNASSTLQSNNIGVDYSYSAVTDHEYIQTLPSEQLTQGPVNGASILSGNNGNEGPLFVNSSITTAAEFDQYISELFSSMDNNTLAKLKRYYPESLDVGYGTGVYPALHGQDIGLHFIDQPGSPSYLTPTAMVNAFIPMMVAYITTGNPSTPEVPFPRFSSENPSMVNFNSTGKTTLTANVPIYPAGSEIGVMQKNAMNNITITDAYEFASGRGQHCDFLRSYGRYIPE
;
A
#
# COMPACT_ATOMS: atom_id res chain seq x y z
N MET A 1 -15.84 -82.92 -38.14
CA MET A 1 -15.15 -81.62 -38.07
C MET A 1 -16.20 -80.55 -37.84
N ALA A 2 -15.91 -79.57 -36.97
CA ALA A 2 -16.73 -78.41 -36.56
C ALA A 2 -18.13 -78.70 -35.95
N TRP A 3 -18.69 -78.04 -34.90
CA TRP A 3 -18.36 -76.92 -33.96
C TRP A 3 -19.39 -75.74 -34.02
N ILE A 4 -20.02 -75.47 -32.85
CA ILE A 4 -20.69 -74.22 -32.37
C ILE A 4 -21.99 -73.86 -33.17
N SER A 5 -23.08 -73.31 -32.61
CA SER A 5 -23.23 -72.41 -31.45
C SER A 5 -24.59 -72.53 -30.74
N PHE A 6 -24.59 -72.42 -29.41
CA PHE A 6 -25.76 -71.98 -28.61
C PHE A 6 -25.40 -70.61 -28.00
N LEU A 7 -26.31 -69.64 -28.10
CA LEU A 7 -26.11 -68.27 -27.62
C LEU A 7 -26.94 -68.06 -26.33
N VAL A 8 -26.26 -67.81 -25.21
CA VAL A 8 -26.90 -67.35 -23.96
C VAL A 8 -26.19 -66.06 -23.56
N GLY A 9 -26.92 -64.95 -23.57
CA GLY A 9 -26.41 -63.64 -23.17
C GLY A 9 -26.40 -63.49 -21.66
N LEU A 10 -25.25 -63.07 -21.10
CA LEU A 10 -25.12 -62.58 -19.73
C LEU A 10 -25.16 -61.05 -19.74
N ILE A 11 -26.16 -60.47 -19.08
CA ILE A 11 -26.25 -59.03 -18.84
C ILE A 11 -25.54 -58.73 -17.52
N SER A 12 -24.38 -58.06 -17.57
CA SER A 12 -23.70 -57.57 -16.38
C SER A 12 -24.24 -56.19 -16.00
N VAL A 13 -24.87 -56.10 -14.82
CA VAL A 13 -25.27 -54.82 -14.21
C VAL A 13 -24.13 -54.28 -13.35
N SER A 14 -23.45 -53.25 -13.82
CA SER A 14 -22.43 -52.51 -13.05
C SER A 14 -23.10 -51.40 -12.22
N LEU A 15 -23.16 -51.58 -10.89
CA LEU A 15 -23.45 -50.46 -9.99
C LEU A 15 -22.23 -49.54 -9.91
N ALA A 16 -22.28 -48.39 -10.59
CA ALA A 16 -21.37 -47.29 -10.34
C ALA A 16 -21.89 -46.47 -9.14
N VAL A 17 -21.31 -46.68 -7.96
CA VAL A 17 -21.53 -45.78 -6.81
C VAL A 17 -20.75 -44.50 -7.05
N VAL A 18 -21.37 -43.54 -7.74
CA VAL A 18 -20.85 -42.18 -7.83
C VAL A 18 -21.12 -41.48 -6.50
N SER A 19 -20.22 -41.71 -5.53
CA SER A 19 -20.12 -40.91 -4.31
C SER A 19 -19.54 -39.53 -4.65
N GLY A 20 -20.30 -38.76 -5.42
CA GLY A 20 -20.07 -37.33 -5.58
C GLY A 20 -20.33 -36.65 -4.23
N TYR A 21 -19.28 -36.52 -3.41
CA TYR A 21 -19.26 -35.47 -2.41
C TYR A 21 -19.44 -34.17 -3.18
N CYS A 22 -20.62 -33.56 -3.04
CA CYS A 22 -20.87 -32.22 -3.53
C CYS A 22 -19.98 -31.30 -2.69
N GLN A 23 -18.75 -31.09 -3.18
CA GLN A 23 -17.83 -30.11 -2.66
C GLN A 23 -18.60 -28.80 -2.66
N SER A 24 -18.87 -28.27 -1.46
CA SER A 24 -19.77 -27.13 -1.29
C SER A 24 -19.31 -26.01 -2.23
N ASP A 25 -20.12 -25.70 -3.24
CA ASP A 25 -19.79 -24.62 -4.15
C ASP A 25 -19.62 -23.38 -3.30
N LEU A 26 -18.38 -22.88 -3.19
CA LEU A 26 -18.04 -21.66 -2.45
C LEU A 26 -18.49 -20.43 -3.25
N ALA A 27 -19.75 -20.47 -3.68
CA ALA A 27 -20.46 -19.44 -4.40
C ALA A 27 -21.05 -18.46 -3.39
N VAL A 28 -20.71 -17.19 -3.57
CA VAL A 28 -21.26 -16.07 -2.81
C VAL A 28 -22.08 -15.21 -3.76
N ASP A 29 -23.35 -15.01 -3.43
CA ASP A 29 -24.21 -14.06 -4.12
C ASP A 29 -24.00 -12.65 -3.53
N LEU A 30 -23.58 -11.71 -4.37
CA LEU A 30 -23.39 -10.30 -4.03
C LEU A 30 -24.55 -9.42 -4.55
N GLY A 31 -25.64 -10.02 -5.03
CA GLY A 31 -26.81 -9.36 -5.59
C GLY A 31 -26.62 -8.85 -7.02
N TYR A 32 -25.43 -8.35 -7.37
CA TYR A 32 -25.07 -7.99 -8.74
C TYR A 32 -24.39 -9.13 -9.51
N ALA A 33 -23.74 -10.07 -8.82
CA ALA A 33 -23.03 -11.20 -9.41
C ALA A 33 -22.89 -12.34 -8.40
N HIS A 34 -22.73 -13.57 -8.90
CA HIS A 34 -22.42 -14.76 -8.10
C HIS A 34 -20.95 -15.16 -8.31
N TYR A 35 -20.14 -15.18 -7.25
CA TYR A 35 -18.71 -15.52 -7.34
C TYR A 35 -18.39 -16.84 -6.66
N GLN A 36 -17.86 -17.80 -7.42
CA GLN A 36 -17.36 -19.07 -6.90
C GLN A 36 -15.86 -19.02 -6.66
N GLY A 37 -15.47 -19.09 -5.39
CA GLY A 37 -14.09 -19.23 -4.94
C GLY A 37 -13.65 -20.69 -4.81
N PHE A 38 -12.57 -20.91 -4.07
CA PHE A 38 -12.00 -22.24 -3.80
C PHE A 38 -11.54 -22.37 -2.35
N HIS A 39 -11.40 -23.61 -1.86
CA HIS A 39 -10.79 -23.90 -0.57
C HIS A 39 -9.32 -24.22 -0.77
N ASN A 40 -8.43 -23.50 -0.09
CA ASN A 40 -7.00 -23.80 -0.07
C ASN A 40 -6.69 -24.72 1.12
N ASN A 41 -6.46 -26.01 0.84
CA ASN A 41 -6.14 -27.01 1.86
C ASN A 41 -4.86 -26.67 2.68
N THR A 42 -3.90 -25.94 2.09
CA THR A 42 -2.61 -25.64 2.74
C THR A 42 -2.77 -24.60 3.85
N SER A 43 -3.52 -23.53 3.60
CA SER A 43 -3.84 -22.50 4.59
C SER A 43 -5.12 -22.77 5.37
N SER A 44 -5.91 -23.77 4.95
CA SER A 44 -7.26 -24.07 5.43
C SER A 44 -8.23 -22.88 5.31
N LEU A 45 -8.07 -22.04 4.28
CA LEU A 45 -8.89 -20.84 4.02
C LEU A 45 -9.79 -21.01 2.80
N ASN A 46 -10.93 -20.33 2.80
CA ASN A 46 -11.75 -20.08 1.62
C ASN A 46 -11.29 -18.80 0.95
N ILE A 47 -11.07 -18.84 -0.36
CA ILE A 47 -10.45 -17.75 -1.13
C ILE A 47 -11.28 -17.44 -2.37
N TRP A 48 -11.52 -16.15 -2.61
CA TRP A 48 -12.12 -15.61 -3.82
C TRP A 48 -11.18 -14.55 -4.39
N GLN A 49 -10.61 -14.81 -5.57
CA GLN A 49 -9.67 -13.89 -6.23
C GLN A 49 -10.30 -13.30 -7.50
N GLY A 50 -10.20 -11.98 -7.69
CA GLY A 50 -10.74 -11.31 -8.88
C GLY A 50 -12.23 -10.99 -8.81
N ILE A 51 -12.75 -10.65 -7.61
CA ILE A 51 -14.10 -10.08 -7.48
C ILE A 51 -14.06 -8.62 -7.95
N ARG A 52 -14.97 -8.22 -8.83
CA ARG A 52 -15.05 -6.84 -9.33
C ARG A 52 -15.73 -5.94 -8.28
N TYR A 53 -15.08 -4.86 -7.84
CA TYR A 53 -15.71 -3.93 -6.89
C TYR A 53 -16.23 -2.64 -7.54
N ALA A 54 -15.86 -2.37 -8.79
CA ALA A 54 -16.38 -1.27 -9.59
C ALA A 54 -16.43 -1.64 -11.09
N ALA A 55 -17.27 -0.94 -11.86
CA ALA A 55 -17.28 -1.07 -13.32
C ALA A 55 -15.89 -0.79 -13.94
N PRO A 56 -15.56 -1.38 -15.11
CA PRO A 56 -14.32 -1.09 -15.83
C PRO A 56 -14.13 0.43 -15.99
N PRO A 57 -13.02 1.03 -15.51
CA PRO A 57 -12.82 2.48 -15.57
C PRO A 57 -12.29 2.94 -16.94
N THR A 58 -12.74 2.30 -18.02
CA THR A 58 -12.21 2.45 -19.38
C THR A 58 -13.01 3.43 -20.22
N GLY A 59 -12.39 3.97 -21.27
CA GLY A 59 -13.04 4.90 -22.21
C GLY A 59 -13.68 6.09 -21.48
N LYS A 60 -15.01 6.27 -21.61
CA LYS A 60 -15.73 7.38 -20.93
C LYS A 60 -15.69 7.34 -19.40
N LEU A 61 -15.29 6.23 -18.78
CA LEU A 61 -15.08 6.12 -17.33
C LEU A 61 -13.62 6.38 -16.91
N ARG A 62 -12.70 6.61 -17.86
CA ARG A 62 -11.35 7.12 -17.59
C ARG A 62 -11.46 8.49 -16.91
N PHE A 63 -10.63 8.71 -15.90
CA PHE A 63 -10.68 9.86 -14.97
C PHE A 63 -11.98 10.04 -14.17
N GLN A 64 -13.02 9.22 -14.37
CA GLN A 64 -14.26 9.34 -13.60
C GLN A 64 -14.15 8.66 -12.24
N ALA A 65 -15.01 9.05 -11.29
CA ALA A 65 -15.20 8.30 -10.06
C ALA A 65 -15.70 6.88 -10.37
N PRO A 66 -15.25 5.84 -9.63
CA PRO A 66 -15.66 4.46 -9.88
C PRO A 66 -17.17 4.31 -9.80
N GLN A 67 -17.76 3.65 -10.79
CA GLN A 67 -19.19 3.33 -10.83
C GLN A 67 -19.44 1.94 -10.23
N PRO A 68 -20.66 1.65 -9.73
CA PRO A 68 -21.01 0.32 -9.24
C PRO A 68 -20.72 -0.77 -10.29
N PRO A 69 -20.36 -2.00 -9.88
CA PRO A 69 -20.22 -3.13 -10.79
C PRO A 69 -21.44 -3.32 -11.69
N LEU A 70 -21.21 -3.79 -12.92
CA LEU A 70 -22.28 -4.24 -13.81
C LEU A 70 -22.94 -5.49 -13.22
N GLN A 71 -24.22 -5.71 -13.54
CA GLN A 71 -24.88 -6.96 -13.18
C GLN A 71 -24.43 -8.09 -14.11
N GLU A 72 -23.93 -9.18 -13.53
CA GLU A 72 -23.42 -10.34 -14.23
C GLU A 72 -24.32 -11.56 -14.00
N SER A 73 -24.73 -12.21 -15.09
CA SER A 73 -25.55 -13.42 -15.02
C SER A 73 -24.68 -14.69 -14.90
N GLY A 74 -25.12 -15.63 -14.06
CA GLY A 74 -24.41 -16.89 -13.84
C GLY A 74 -23.20 -16.77 -12.91
N ILE A 75 -22.50 -17.89 -12.71
CA ILE A 75 -21.42 -18.01 -11.74
C ILE A 75 -20.09 -17.57 -12.36
N GLN A 76 -19.53 -16.51 -11.79
CA GLN A 76 -18.20 -15.99 -12.10
C GLN A 76 -17.14 -16.76 -11.31
N LYS A 77 -16.03 -17.16 -11.94
CA LYS A 77 -14.94 -17.90 -11.28
C LYS A 77 -13.98 -16.94 -10.59
N ALA A 78 -14.04 -16.85 -9.27
CA ALA A 78 -13.13 -16.07 -8.44
C ALA A 78 -11.91 -16.92 -8.00
N THR A 79 -11.17 -17.48 -8.96
CA THR A 79 -10.14 -18.50 -8.70
C THR A 79 -8.76 -18.16 -9.27
N GLN A 80 -8.54 -16.91 -9.67
CA GLN A 80 -7.29 -16.43 -10.26
C GLN A 80 -7.00 -15.01 -9.77
N VAL A 81 -5.71 -14.69 -9.59
CA VAL A 81 -5.28 -13.32 -9.30
C VAL A 81 -5.71 -12.40 -10.45
N PRO A 82 -6.39 -11.28 -10.18
CA PRO A 82 -6.86 -10.35 -11.20
C PRO A 82 -5.70 -9.61 -11.90
N PRO A 83 -5.96 -8.99 -13.07
CA PRO A 83 -5.00 -8.14 -13.76
C PRO A 83 -4.48 -6.98 -12.90
N GLN A 84 -3.22 -6.61 -13.13
CA GLN A 84 -2.63 -5.40 -12.57
C GLN A 84 -3.18 -4.15 -13.28
N CYS A 85 -3.30 -3.06 -12.52
CA CYS A 85 -3.57 -1.75 -13.10
C CYS A 85 -2.35 -1.21 -13.87
N PRO A 86 -2.55 -0.39 -14.93
CA PRO A 86 -1.46 0.12 -15.77
C PRO A 86 -0.39 0.87 -14.99
N GLN A 87 0.84 0.35 -15.09
CA GLN A 87 2.04 0.88 -14.43
C GLN A 87 3.30 0.82 -15.31
N GLY A 88 3.19 0.34 -16.55
CA GLY A 88 4.25 0.39 -17.57
C GLY A 88 4.57 -0.95 -18.23
N ASN A 89 3.85 -2.03 -17.91
CA ASN A 89 4.07 -3.35 -18.50
C ASN A 89 2.97 -3.69 -19.53
N LEU A 90 3.36 -4.45 -20.57
CA LEU A 90 2.43 -4.96 -21.60
C LEU A 90 1.39 -5.96 -21.08
N THR A 91 1.47 -6.36 -19.81
CA THR A 91 0.54 -7.27 -19.13
C THR A 91 -0.47 -6.55 -18.23
N ASP A 92 -0.41 -5.21 -18.16
CA ASP A 92 -1.33 -4.42 -17.37
C ASP A 92 -2.62 -4.13 -18.16
N PHE A 93 -3.75 -3.95 -17.46
CA PHE A 93 -5.04 -3.70 -18.09
C PHE A 93 -5.79 -2.57 -17.37
N GLU A 94 -6.32 -1.59 -18.11
CA GLU A 94 -7.10 -0.47 -17.54
C GLU A 94 -8.38 -0.97 -16.83
N ASP A 95 -8.94 -2.09 -17.28
CA ASP A 95 -9.94 -2.85 -16.52
C ASP A 95 -9.29 -3.68 -15.40
N CYS A 96 -9.03 -3.03 -14.25
CA CYS A 96 -8.32 -3.63 -13.12
C CYS A 96 -9.01 -3.48 -11.76
N LEU A 97 -10.24 -2.96 -11.66
CA LEU A 97 -10.91 -2.64 -10.37
C LEU A 97 -11.47 -3.90 -9.68
N PHE A 98 -10.56 -4.74 -9.22
CA PHE A 98 -10.80 -6.02 -8.57
C PHE A 98 -10.24 -6.07 -7.15
N LEU A 99 -10.82 -6.97 -6.35
CA LEU A 99 -10.34 -7.34 -5.03
C LEU A 99 -10.23 -8.86 -4.89
N SER A 100 -9.50 -9.30 -3.87
CA SER A 100 -9.49 -10.70 -3.43
C SER A 100 -9.84 -10.79 -1.95
N VAL A 101 -10.65 -11.79 -1.58
CA VAL A 101 -11.13 -12.06 -0.23
C VAL A 101 -10.59 -13.40 0.27
N PHE A 102 -10.10 -13.42 1.49
CA PHE A 102 -9.60 -14.60 2.19
C PHE A 102 -10.33 -14.71 3.52
N ALA A 103 -11.02 -15.82 3.76
CA ALA A 103 -11.82 -16.04 4.97
C ALA A 103 -11.62 -17.44 5.55
N PRO A 104 -11.66 -17.60 6.89
CA PRO A 104 -11.72 -18.93 7.50
C PRO A 104 -13.04 -19.65 7.15
N PRO A 105 -13.06 -20.99 7.14
CA PRO A 105 -14.28 -21.75 6.90
C PRO A 105 -15.38 -21.38 7.88
N ASN A 106 -16.60 -21.20 7.38
CA ASN A 106 -17.78 -20.81 8.16
C ASN A 106 -17.68 -19.41 8.84
N ALA A 107 -16.83 -18.51 8.34
CA ALA A 107 -16.74 -17.13 8.81
C ALA A 107 -18.12 -16.44 8.90
N LYS A 108 -18.42 -15.84 10.06
CA LYS A 108 -19.65 -15.05 10.31
C LYS A 108 -19.32 -13.88 11.22
N ASN A 109 -19.73 -12.67 10.84
CA ASN A 109 -19.58 -11.44 11.63
C ASN A 109 -18.15 -11.20 12.17
N LEU A 110 -17.13 -11.64 11.43
CA LEU A 110 -15.73 -11.41 11.78
C LEU A 110 -15.30 -9.98 11.37
N PRO A 111 -14.36 -9.36 12.11
CA PRO A 111 -13.61 -8.21 11.63
C PRO A 111 -13.04 -8.42 10.22
N VAL A 112 -13.01 -7.35 9.43
CA VAL A 112 -12.45 -7.34 8.08
C VAL A 112 -11.21 -6.45 8.06
N PHE A 113 -10.07 -7.06 7.75
CA PHE A 113 -8.82 -6.36 7.46
C PHE A 113 -8.76 -6.04 5.97
N LEU A 114 -8.86 -4.76 5.62
CA LEU A 114 -8.71 -4.26 4.26
C LEU A 114 -7.28 -3.72 4.08
N TRP A 115 -6.57 -4.25 3.10
CA TRP A 115 -5.22 -3.81 2.74
C TRP A 115 -5.22 -3.06 1.40
N ILE A 116 -4.61 -1.88 1.40
CA ILE A 116 -4.39 -1.03 0.23
C ILE A 116 -2.87 -0.97 -0.01
N HIS A 117 -2.43 -1.35 -1.21
CA HIS A 117 -1.00 -1.52 -1.49
C HIS A 117 -0.24 -0.19 -1.65
N GLY A 118 1.03 -0.17 -1.21
CA GLY A 118 1.94 0.93 -1.50
C GLY A 118 2.36 1.01 -2.97
N GLY A 119 3.45 1.74 -3.23
CA GLY A 119 4.03 1.92 -4.58
C GLY A 119 3.94 3.34 -5.16
N GLY A 120 3.75 4.36 -4.30
CA GLY A 120 4.02 5.76 -4.65
C GLY A 120 3.23 6.32 -5.83
N PHE A 121 1.97 5.90 -6.01
CA PHE A 121 1.06 6.30 -7.10
C PHE A 121 1.27 5.66 -8.45
N PHE A 122 2.48 5.23 -8.76
CA PHE A 122 2.80 4.77 -10.12
C PHE A 122 2.92 3.24 -10.24
N GLY A 123 3.05 2.49 -9.14
CA GLY A 123 3.22 1.03 -9.17
C GLY A 123 2.51 0.31 -8.01
N GLY A 124 2.46 -1.03 -8.10
CA GLY A 124 1.94 -1.91 -7.04
C GLY A 124 0.85 -2.88 -7.51
N SER A 125 0.64 -3.95 -6.75
CA SER A 125 -0.35 -5.00 -7.04
C SER A 125 -0.70 -5.85 -5.82
N ILE A 126 -1.95 -6.32 -5.74
CA ILE A 126 -2.38 -7.32 -4.75
C ILE A 126 -1.64 -8.65 -4.87
N ALA A 127 -1.04 -8.96 -6.03
CA ALA A 127 -0.22 -10.15 -6.23
C ALA A 127 1.03 -10.20 -5.34
N GLN A 128 1.43 -9.04 -4.79
CA GLN A 128 2.52 -8.94 -3.83
C GLN A 128 2.04 -9.35 -2.42
N TYR A 129 0.82 -9.00 -2.02
CA TYR A 129 0.37 -9.07 -0.62
C TYR A 129 -0.54 -10.27 -0.35
N ASP A 130 0.05 -11.43 -0.01
CA ASP A 130 -0.69 -12.63 0.38
C ASP A 130 -0.99 -12.65 1.91
N PRO A 131 -2.24 -12.38 2.35
CA PRO A 131 -2.59 -12.28 3.77
C PRO A 131 -2.62 -13.63 4.49
N GLN A 132 -2.49 -14.77 3.80
CA GLN A 132 -2.66 -16.10 4.39
C GLN A 132 -1.66 -16.34 5.54
N PHE A 133 -0.46 -15.77 5.46
CA PHE A 133 0.51 -15.85 6.56
C PHE A 133 0.01 -15.14 7.83
N LEU A 134 -0.35 -13.85 7.75
CA LEU A 134 -0.94 -13.10 8.88
C LEU A 134 -2.21 -13.79 9.44
N MET A 135 -3.07 -14.30 8.56
CA MET A 135 -4.30 -15.01 8.95
C MET A 135 -4.04 -16.30 9.71
N SER A 136 -2.91 -16.98 9.51
CA SER A 136 -2.58 -18.23 10.22
C SER A 136 -2.40 -18.02 11.73
N PHE A 137 -1.86 -16.87 12.15
CA PHE A 137 -1.78 -16.44 13.55
C PHE A 137 -3.09 -15.82 14.05
N GLY A 138 -3.95 -15.38 13.13
CA GLY A 138 -5.30 -14.94 13.45
C GLY A 138 -6.20 -16.04 14.02
N HIS A 139 -5.85 -17.32 13.84
CA HIS A 139 -6.65 -18.47 14.29
C HIS A 139 -8.13 -18.40 13.86
N GLY A 140 -8.40 -17.82 12.69
CA GLY A 140 -9.76 -17.64 12.14
C GLY A 140 -10.56 -16.47 12.75
N SER A 141 -9.92 -15.51 13.40
CA SER A 141 -10.60 -14.35 14.04
C SER A 141 -10.96 -13.18 13.12
N PHE A 142 -10.47 -13.13 11.87
CA PHE A 142 -10.77 -12.07 10.90
C PHE A 142 -10.80 -12.57 9.45
N ILE A 143 -11.32 -11.73 8.56
CA ILE A 143 -11.31 -11.88 7.09
C ILE A 143 -10.30 -10.88 6.53
N SER A 144 -9.54 -11.25 5.50
CA SER A 144 -8.65 -10.32 4.79
C SER A 144 -9.17 -9.97 3.40
N VAL A 145 -9.00 -8.72 2.99
CA VAL A 145 -9.34 -8.21 1.66
C VAL A 145 -8.16 -7.39 1.14
N VAL A 146 -7.75 -7.66 -0.11
CA VAL A 146 -6.71 -6.89 -0.82
C VAL A 146 -7.31 -6.31 -2.10
N ILE A 147 -7.01 -5.05 -2.44
CA ILE A 147 -7.62 -4.33 -3.57
C ILE A 147 -6.58 -3.83 -4.58
N GLN A 148 -6.89 -3.95 -5.87
CA GLN A 148 -6.27 -3.16 -6.92
C GLN A 148 -6.87 -1.75 -6.90
N TYR A 149 -6.09 -0.71 -7.21
CA TYR A 149 -6.62 0.64 -7.50
C TYR A 149 -5.84 1.26 -8.67
N ARG A 150 -6.41 2.28 -9.33
CA ARG A 150 -5.78 2.93 -10.50
C ARG A 150 -4.44 3.57 -10.12
N LEU A 151 -3.46 3.49 -11.02
CA LEU A 151 -2.10 4.00 -10.84
C LEU A 151 -1.72 4.96 -11.98
N GLY A 152 -0.64 5.71 -11.80
CA GLY A 152 -0.14 6.70 -12.74
C GLY A 152 -1.20 7.72 -13.19
N ALA A 153 -1.12 8.18 -14.43
CA ALA A 153 -2.08 9.15 -14.94
C ALA A 153 -3.55 8.67 -14.91
N TYR A 154 -3.82 7.35 -14.83
CA TYR A 154 -5.20 6.81 -14.78
C TYR A 154 -5.94 7.12 -13.46
N GLY A 155 -5.20 7.28 -12.36
CA GLY A 155 -5.76 7.65 -11.05
C GLY A 155 -5.41 9.06 -10.58
N TRP A 156 -4.29 9.61 -11.06
CA TRP A 156 -3.50 10.61 -10.31
C TRP A 156 -3.07 11.81 -11.12
N LEU A 157 -3.49 11.91 -12.38
CA LEU A 157 -3.30 13.12 -13.16
C LEU A 157 -4.26 14.19 -12.65
N ALA A 158 -3.75 15.15 -11.88
CA ALA A 158 -4.51 16.30 -11.40
C ALA A 158 -4.26 17.55 -12.25
N GLY A 159 -5.25 18.43 -12.34
CA GLY A 159 -5.17 19.73 -13.00
C GLY A 159 -6.55 20.39 -13.10
N PRO A 160 -6.66 21.62 -13.62
CA PRO A 160 -7.92 22.36 -13.60
C PRO A 160 -9.10 21.68 -14.32
N GLU A 161 -8.82 20.87 -15.34
CA GLU A 161 -9.82 20.08 -16.09
C GLU A 161 -10.10 18.68 -15.46
N ILE A 162 -9.31 18.24 -14.47
CA ILE A 162 -9.42 16.92 -13.82
C ILE A 162 -9.46 17.04 -12.29
N LYS A 163 -10.64 16.79 -11.71
CA LYS A 163 -10.85 16.78 -10.25
C LYS A 163 -10.89 15.34 -9.70
N LYS A 164 -10.09 15.03 -8.65
CA LYS A 164 -10.03 13.76 -7.80
C LYS A 164 -9.09 12.63 -8.32
N ARG A 165 -8.44 11.69 -7.58
CA ARG A 165 -8.16 11.32 -6.13
C ARG A 165 -7.29 10.01 -6.03
N GLU A 166 -6.65 9.52 -4.94
CA GLU A 166 -6.27 9.94 -3.54
C GLU A 166 -5.47 8.80 -2.82
N SER A 167 -4.32 9.12 -2.14
CA SER A 167 -3.01 8.42 -1.82
C SER A 167 -2.84 6.86 -1.78
N ALA A 168 -1.63 6.32 -1.46
CA ALA A 168 -1.15 5.02 -2.02
C ALA A 168 -1.61 3.77 -1.25
N GLY A 169 -1.01 3.53 -0.07
CA GLY A 169 -1.42 2.48 0.86
C GLY A 169 -1.58 3.05 2.26
N GLY A 170 -0.48 3.18 3.00
CA GLY A 170 -0.48 3.88 4.29
C GLY A 170 -0.90 5.34 4.18
N GLY A 171 -0.48 6.02 3.10
CA GLY A 171 -0.91 7.39 2.78
C GLY A 171 -2.42 7.51 2.51
N SER A 172 -3.04 6.59 1.76
CA SER A 172 -4.50 6.62 1.53
C SER A 172 -5.29 6.24 2.76
N VAL A 173 -4.82 5.25 3.53
CA VAL A 173 -5.47 4.89 4.80
C VAL A 173 -5.47 6.08 5.78
N LEU A 174 -4.44 6.94 5.75
CA LEU A 174 -4.44 8.24 6.46
C LEU A 174 -5.40 9.27 5.81
N LEU A 175 -5.40 9.44 4.50
CA LEU A 175 -6.28 10.39 3.81
C LEU A 175 -7.77 10.02 3.91
N HIS A 176 -8.10 8.73 3.88
CA HIS A 176 -9.42 8.20 4.22
C HIS A 176 -9.83 8.58 5.66
N SER A 177 -8.90 8.60 6.62
CA SER A 177 -9.18 9.00 8.00
C SER A 177 -9.56 10.49 8.12
N ILE A 178 -9.09 11.35 7.22
CA ILE A 178 -9.50 12.76 7.17
C ILE A 178 -10.67 13.02 6.20
N ALA A 179 -10.99 12.08 5.31
CA ALA A 179 -11.94 12.28 4.21
C ALA A 179 -13.29 12.90 4.64
N GLY A 180 -13.77 13.88 3.87
CA GLY A 180 -15.03 14.59 4.13
C GLY A 180 -15.07 15.32 5.48
N ARG A 181 -13.91 15.74 6.02
CA ARG A 181 -13.75 16.31 7.37
C ARG A 181 -14.28 15.42 8.48
N GLY A 182 -14.03 14.12 8.40
CA GLY A 182 -14.46 13.14 9.39
C GLY A 182 -15.97 12.84 9.39
N SER A 183 -16.72 13.32 8.38
CA SER A 183 -18.18 13.19 8.33
C SER A 183 -18.70 11.76 8.17
N PHE A 184 -17.85 10.81 7.75
CA PHE A 184 -18.23 9.41 7.64
C PHE A 184 -18.14 8.67 8.99
N GLY A 185 -17.47 9.24 10.00
CA GLY A 185 -17.32 8.65 11.33
C GLY A 185 -16.79 7.21 11.24
N THR A 186 -17.49 6.25 11.84
CA THR A 186 -17.13 4.82 11.75
C THR A 186 -18.01 4.01 10.77
N SER A 187 -18.64 4.66 9.78
CA SER A 187 -19.60 3.99 8.88
C SER A 187 -18.93 3.11 7.82
N LEU A 188 -17.72 3.47 7.38
CA LEU A 188 -16.96 2.75 6.35
C LEU A 188 -15.88 1.85 6.95
N PHE A 189 -15.20 2.31 8.00
CA PHE A 189 -14.18 1.56 8.74
C PHE A 189 -14.15 2.01 10.21
N ARG A 190 -13.60 1.18 11.08
CA ARG A 190 -13.52 1.45 12.53
C ARG A 190 -12.09 1.72 13.03
N GLN A 191 -11.08 1.21 12.35
CA GLN A 191 -9.68 1.22 12.76
C GLN A 191 -8.83 1.56 11.53
N VAL A 192 -7.68 2.17 11.75
CA VAL A 192 -6.79 2.69 10.70
C VAL A 192 -5.39 2.17 11.00
N TRP A 193 -4.79 1.36 10.13
CA TRP A 193 -3.39 0.94 10.26
C TRP A 193 -2.57 1.60 9.15
N ALA A 194 -1.77 2.60 9.52
CA ALA A 194 -0.85 3.31 8.63
C ALA A 194 0.57 2.74 8.83
N ALA A 195 0.92 1.73 8.03
CA ALA A 195 2.29 1.20 7.96
C ALA A 195 3.13 2.07 7.02
N SER A 196 4.19 2.68 7.55
CA SER A 196 5.14 3.55 6.84
C SER A 196 4.42 4.56 5.92
N PRO A 197 3.53 5.43 6.46
CA PRO A 197 2.70 6.33 5.65
C PRO A 197 3.55 7.25 4.78
N TYR A 198 3.10 7.44 3.54
CA TYR A 198 3.72 8.34 2.58
C TYR A 198 2.77 9.51 2.28
N THR A 199 3.18 10.68 2.74
CA THR A 199 2.48 11.96 2.69
C THR A 199 3.36 12.98 1.95
N PRO A 200 3.42 12.93 0.60
CA PRO A 200 4.15 13.93 -0.18
C PRO A 200 3.56 15.33 0.03
N LEU A 201 4.27 16.35 -0.46
CA LEU A 201 3.75 17.70 -0.51
C LEU A 201 2.39 17.71 -1.23
N GLN A 202 1.34 18.14 -0.52
CA GLN A 202 -0.03 18.10 -1.00
C GLN A 202 -0.44 19.47 -1.54
N PHE A 203 -0.60 19.55 -2.85
CA PHE A 203 -1.04 20.74 -3.57
C PHE A 203 -2.56 20.85 -3.63
N ASP A 204 -3.10 22.06 -3.83
CA ASP A 204 -4.46 22.22 -4.34
C ASP A 204 -4.52 21.74 -5.80
N TYR A 205 -5.65 21.17 -6.25
CA TYR A 205 -5.74 20.48 -7.56
C TYR A 205 -5.46 21.37 -8.79
N ASP A 206 -5.58 22.69 -8.63
CA ASP A 206 -5.34 23.73 -9.63
C ASP A 206 -4.08 24.57 -9.35
N ASP A 207 -3.24 24.18 -8.39
CA ASP A 207 -1.92 24.77 -8.17
C ASP A 207 -1.02 24.61 -9.42
N GLU A 208 0.05 25.40 -9.47
CA GLU A 208 1.01 25.40 -10.57
C GLU A 208 1.64 24.02 -10.81
N PHE A 209 1.95 23.24 -9.76
CA PHE A 209 2.62 21.95 -9.90
C PHE A 209 1.73 20.89 -10.58
N PRO A 210 0.50 20.57 -10.08
CA PRO A 210 -0.44 19.71 -10.80
C PRO A 210 -0.75 20.21 -12.22
N THR A 211 -1.02 21.52 -12.36
CA THR A 211 -1.33 22.13 -13.67
C THR A 211 -0.20 21.94 -14.69
N ASN A 212 1.06 22.12 -14.27
CA ASN A 212 2.22 21.87 -15.12
C ASN A 212 2.39 20.38 -15.44
N GLY A 213 2.08 19.47 -14.50
CA GLY A 213 2.01 18.03 -14.73
C GLY A 213 0.99 17.66 -15.82
N TYR A 214 -0.23 18.19 -15.71
CA TYR A 214 -1.29 18.04 -16.70
C TYR A 214 -0.90 18.55 -18.09
N VAL A 215 -0.32 19.77 -18.17
CA VAL A 215 0.14 20.35 -19.43
C VAL A 215 1.31 19.56 -20.05
N LYS A 216 2.21 18.99 -19.25
CA LYS A 216 3.24 18.05 -19.75
C LYS A 216 2.60 16.78 -20.31
N PHE A 217 1.61 16.20 -19.62
CA PHE A 217 0.91 15.00 -20.07
C PHE A 217 0.18 15.21 -21.39
N LEU A 218 -0.52 16.34 -21.55
CA LEU A 218 -1.15 16.74 -22.81
C LEU A 218 -0.15 16.84 -23.98
N LYS A 219 1.09 17.27 -23.72
CA LYS A 219 2.15 17.34 -24.75
C LYS A 219 2.73 15.97 -25.08
N LEU A 220 2.91 15.10 -24.07
CA LEU A 220 3.38 13.72 -24.27
C LEU A 220 2.37 12.85 -25.05
N THR A 221 1.10 13.24 -25.06
CA THR A 221 0.00 12.52 -25.72
C THR A 221 -0.51 13.18 -27.01
N ASP A 222 0.11 14.28 -27.46
CA ASP A 222 -0.33 15.15 -28.57
C ASP A 222 -1.75 15.77 -28.41
N CYS A 223 -2.35 15.66 -27.22
CA CYS A 223 -3.65 16.27 -26.90
C CYS A 223 -3.57 17.77 -26.56
N TYR A 224 -2.38 18.39 -26.52
CA TYR A 224 -2.21 19.81 -26.16
C TYR A 224 -2.71 20.79 -27.24
N HIS A 225 -2.82 20.37 -28.51
CA HIS A 225 -3.14 21.25 -29.63
C HIS A 225 -4.57 21.12 -30.18
N VAL A 226 -5.39 20.25 -29.59
CA VAL A 226 -6.78 20.03 -30.03
C VAL A 226 -7.78 20.96 -29.34
N SER A 227 -9.00 21.06 -29.87
CA SER A 227 -10.08 21.88 -29.30
C SER A 227 -10.70 21.32 -28.02
N ASP A 228 -10.48 20.05 -27.71
CA ASP A 228 -10.96 19.35 -26.52
C ASP A 228 -9.83 18.46 -25.96
N PRO A 229 -8.88 19.04 -25.19
CA PRO A 229 -7.72 18.32 -24.68
C PRO A 229 -8.10 17.16 -23.76
N PHE A 230 -9.06 17.36 -22.84
CA PHE A 230 -9.56 16.31 -21.97
C PHE A 230 -10.28 15.18 -22.75
N GLY A 231 -11.16 15.52 -23.70
CA GLY A 231 -11.82 14.53 -24.55
C GLY A 231 -10.84 13.72 -25.40
N CYS A 232 -9.73 14.33 -25.83
CA CYS A 232 -8.62 13.63 -26.46
C CYS A 232 -7.97 12.60 -25.51
N LEU A 233 -7.61 12.97 -24.28
CA LEU A 233 -7.04 12.05 -23.29
C LEU A 233 -7.98 10.86 -22.96
N VAL A 234 -9.28 11.12 -22.89
CA VAL A 234 -10.33 10.09 -22.71
C VAL A 234 -10.42 9.14 -23.91
N GLY A 235 -10.09 9.62 -25.12
CA GLY A 235 -10.13 8.86 -26.37
C GLY A 235 -8.88 8.03 -26.70
N LEU A 236 -7.77 8.22 -25.99
CA LEU A 236 -6.51 7.51 -26.26
C LEU A 236 -6.62 5.99 -26.02
N ASP A 237 -5.85 5.22 -26.78
CA ASP A 237 -5.61 3.82 -26.48
C ASP A 237 -4.73 3.65 -25.21
N GLN A 238 -4.75 2.45 -24.64
CA GLN A 238 -4.05 2.14 -23.39
C GLN A 238 -2.52 2.24 -23.55
N ASP A 239 -1.96 1.87 -24.70
CA ASP A 239 -0.51 1.80 -24.89
C ASP A 239 0.07 3.22 -24.97
N THR A 240 -0.53 4.08 -25.79
CA THR A 240 -0.17 5.51 -25.87
C THR A 240 -0.28 6.20 -24.51
N PHE A 241 -1.39 5.99 -23.80
CA PHE A 241 -1.62 6.59 -22.50
C PHE A 241 -0.64 6.09 -21.43
N THR A 242 -0.38 4.77 -21.38
CA THR A 242 0.55 4.17 -20.41
C THR A 242 1.98 4.61 -20.66
N ASN A 243 2.42 4.65 -21.93
CA ASN A 243 3.76 5.12 -22.29
C ASN A 243 3.96 6.59 -21.90
N ALA A 244 2.99 7.46 -22.16
CA ALA A 244 3.03 8.85 -21.69
C ALA A 244 3.05 8.93 -20.15
N SER A 245 2.29 8.05 -19.47
CA SER A 245 2.23 8.00 -18.00
C SER A 245 3.57 7.63 -17.36
N SER A 246 4.23 6.59 -17.88
CA SER A 246 5.57 6.19 -17.45
C SER A 246 6.63 7.24 -17.78
N THR A 247 6.54 7.89 -18.95
CA THR A 247 7.45 8.97 -19.37
C THR A 247 7.33 10.21 -18.48
N LEU A 248 6.12 10.57 -18.03
CA LEU A 248 5.95 11.67 -17.10
C LEU A 248 6.58 11.35 -15.73
N GLN A 249 6.40 10.11 -15.24
CA GLN A 249 6.97 9.67 -13.97
C GLN A 249 8.51 9.62 -13.96
N SER A 250 9.16 9.30 -15.08
CA SER A 250 10.62 9.14 -15.14
C SER A 250 11.42 10.44 -15.08
N ASN A 251 10.76 11.61 -15.09
CA ASN A 251 11.39 12.93 -15.13
C ASN A 251 11.45 13.64 -13.76
N ASN A 252 11.24 12.91 -12.66
CA ASN A 252 11.11 13.45 -11.30
C ASN A 252 12.41 13.40 -10.48
N ILE A 253 12.49 14.24 -9.45
CA ILE A 253 13.63 14.32 -8.52
C ILE A 253 13.19 13.84 -7.12
N GLY A 254 13.86 12.80 -6.60
CA GLY A 254 13.64 12.31 -5.25
C GLY A 254 12.23 11.75 -5.00
N VAL A 255 11.55 12.28 -3.98
CA VAL A 255 10.18 11.91 -3.59
C VAL A 255 9.09 12.76 -4.29
N ASP A 256 9.47 13.74 -5.11
CA ASP A 256 8.48 14.61 -5.77
C ASP A 256 7.90 13.93 -7.02
N TYR A 257 7.00 12.96 -6.82
CA TYR A 257 6.38 12.20 -7.90
C TYR A 257 5.32 13.01 -8.66
N SER A 258 5.29 12.89 -9.98
CA SER A 258 4.29 13.54 -10.87
C SER A 258 2.83 13.17 -10.59
N TYR A 259 2.62 12.18 -9.72
CA TYR A 259 1.34 11.62 -9.33
C TYR A 259 1.29 11.65 -7.82
N SER A 260 0.30 12.33 -7.25
CA SER A 260 0.11 12.48 -5.80
C SER A 260 -1.35 12.77 -5.48
N ALA A 261 -1.71 12.71 -4.20
CA ALA A 261 -3.00 13.23 -3.76
C ALA A 261 -2.99 14.76 -3.79
N VAL A 262 -4.12 15.35 -4.19
CA VAL A 262 -4.36 16.79 -4.15
C VAL A 262 -5.53 17.14 -3.24
N THR A 263 -5.48 18.31 -2.65
CA THR A 263 -6.65 18.95 -2.03
C THR A 263 -7.61 19.37 -3.15
N ASP A 264 -8.89 19.04 -3.02
CA ASP A 264 -9.91 19.39 -4.03
C ASP A 264 -11.21 19.91 -3.42
N HIS A 265 -11.13 20.28 -2.15
CA HIS A 265 -12.16 20.92 -1.34
C HIS A 265 -13.50 20.19 -1.29
N GLU A 266 -13.51 18.87 -1.55
CA GLU A 266 -14.72 18.06 -1.52
C GLU A 266 -14.61 16.87 -0.57
N TYR A 267 -13.61 16.00 -0.76
CA TYR A 267 -13.36 14.86 0.13
C TYR A 267 -11.98 14.93 0.78
N ILE A 268 -10.95 15.50 0.15
CA ILE A 268 -9.77 16.03 0.85
C ILE A 268 -9.92 17.55 0.85
N GLN A 269 -10.21 18.12 2.02
CA GLN A 269 -10.68 19.51 2.13
C GLN A 269 -9.60 20.49 2.58
N THR A 270 -8.60 20.01 3.32
CA THR A 270 -7.41 20.74 3.78
C THR A 270 -6.21 19.79 3.79
N LEU A 271 -5.03 20.31 4.14
CA LEU A 271 -3.86 19.49 4.42
C LEU A 271 -4.13 18.50 5.58
N PRO A 272 -3.54 17.28 5.56
CA PRO A 272 -3.63 16.32 6.66
C PRO A 272 -3.19 16.89 8.00
N SER A 273 -2.06 17.59 8.08
CA SER A 273 -1.55 18.22 9.31
C SER A 273 -2.54 19.21 9.93
N GLU A 274 -3.19 20.01 9.09
CA GLU A 274 -4.23 20.96 9.49
C GLU A 274 -5.51 20.24 9.94
N GLN A 275 -5.92 19.14 9.29
CA GLN A 275 -7.18 18.49 9.62
C GLN A 275 -7.08 17.56 10.84
N LEU A 276 -5.98 16.82 10.96
CA LEU A 276 -5.73 15.92 12.10
C LEU A 276 -5.65 16.69 13.43
N THR A 277 -5.16 17.94 13.40
CA THR A 277 -5.12 18.82 14.57
C THR A 277 -6.48 19.45 14.93
N GLN A 278 -7.44 19.49 13.99
CA GLN A 278 -8.80 19.99 14.28
C GLN A 278 -9.66 18.98 15.05
N GLY A 279 -9.40 17.67 14.89
CA GLY A 279 -10.06 16.59 15.63
C GLY A 279 -11.09 15.74 14.86
N PRO A 280 -11.95 16.29 13.97
CA PRO A 280 -12.86 15.49 13.15
C PRO A 280 -12.12 14.54 12.18
N VAL A 281 -12.17 13.25 12.50
CA VAL A 281 -11.62 12.15 11.71
C VAL A 281 -12.62 10.98 11.63
N ASN A 282 -12.48 10.18 10.57
CA ASN A 282 -13.16 8.91 10.40
C ASN A 282 -12.39 7.79 11.11
N GLY A 283 -13.10 6.73 11.52
CA GLY A 283 -12.57 5.68 12.39
C GLY A 283 -12.60 6.04 13.87
N ALA A 284 -12.23 5.08 14.71
CA ALA A 284 -12.22 5.19 16.18
C ALA A 284 -10.82 5.05 16.80
N SER A 285 -9.87 4.48 16.05
CA SER A 285 -8.45 4.44 16.42
C SER A 285 -7.56 4.45 15.18
N ILE A 286 -6.34 4.95 15.36
CA ILE A 286 -5.25 4.85 14.38
C ILE A 286 -4.04 4.20 15.05
N LEU A 287 -3.40 3.29 14.32
CA LEU A 287 -2.09 2.74 14.61
C LEU A 287 -1.16 3.14 13.46
N SER A 288 -0.18 3.99 13.78
CA SER A 288 0.83 4.45 12.82
C SER A 288 2.21 3.97 13.25
N GLY A 289 3.05 3.64 12.29
CA GLY A 289 4.43 3.21 12.54
C GLY A 289 5.31 3.46 11.32
N ASN A 290 6.60 3.57 11.55
CA ASN A 290 7.61 3.86 10.53
C ASN A 290 8.84 3.00 10.76
N ASN A 291 9.58 2.75 9.69
CA ASN A 291 10.87 2.07 9.77
C ASN A 291 11.97 3.05 10.23
N GLY A 292 13.07 2.51 10.74
CA GLY A 292 14.14 3.32 11.32
C GLY A 292 14.70 4.36 10.34
N ASN A 293 14.85 3.98 9.08
CA ASN A 293 15.42 4.76 7.99
C ASN A 293 14.51 4.70 6.74
N GLU A 294 13.44 5.49 6.70
CA GLU A 294 12.54 5.56 5.53
C GLU A 294 13.25 6.12 4.27
N GLY A 295 13.98 7.23 4.45
CA GLY A 295 14.50 8.05 3.35
C GLY A 295 15.55 7.48 2.39
N PRO A 296 16.47 6.55 2.75
CA PRO A 296 17.61 6.19 1.91
C PRO A 296 17.27 5.64 0.51
N LEU A 297 16.08 5.05 0.33
CA LEU A 297 15.62 4.53 -0.97
C LEU A 297 15.13 5.63 -1.93
N PHE A 298 14.99 6.87 -1.46
CA PHE A 298 14.32 7.96 -2.19
C PHE A 298 15.14 9.24 -2.32
N VAL A 299 16.38 9.23 -1.83
CA VAL A 299 17.32 10.36 -1.91
C VAL A 299 18.48 10.02 -2.83
N ASN A 300 19.09 11.04 -3.44
CA ASN A 300 20.27 10.82 -4.29
C ASN A 300 21.49 10.42 -3.44
N SER A 301 21.83 9.14 -3.46
CA SER A 301 22.97 8.56 -2.73
C SER A 301 24.34 9.01 -3.24
N SER A 302 24.41 9.76 -4.35
CA SER A 302 25.66 10.37 -4.85
C SER A 302 26.00 11.70 -4.19
N ILE A 303 25.11 12.27 -3.37
CA ILE A 303 25.37 13.51 -2.61
C ILE A 303 26.39 13.18 -1.50
N THR A 304 27.57 13.82 -1.56
CA THR A 304 28.66 13.58 -0.59
C THR A 304 29.17 14.85 0.08
N THR A 305 28.72 16.02 -0.37
CA THR A 305 29.13 17.32 0.13
C THR A 305 27.94 18.19 0.57
N ALA A 306 28.20 19.12 1.49
CA ALA A 306 27.23 20.12 1.93
C ALA A 306 26.67 20.96 0.77
N ALA A 307 27.49 21.30 -0.23
CA ALA A 307 27.07 22.08 -1.38
C ALA A 307 26.11 21.31 -2.31
N GLU A 308 26.33 20.01 -2.50
CA GLU A 308 25.42 19.14 -3.27
C GLU A 308 24.10 18.93 -2.51
N PHE A 309 24.15 18.77 -1.18
CA PHE A 309 22.96 18.69 -0.34
C PHE A 309 22.15 19.99 -0.39
N ASP A 310 22.82 21.14 -0.25
CA ASP A 310 22.22 22.47 -0.34
C ASP A 310 21.54 22.70 -1.68
N GLN A 311 22.19 22.32 -2.79
CA GLN A 311 21.61 22.38 -4.12
C GLN A 311 20.37 21.47 -4.22
N TYR A 312 20.50 20.20 -3.84
CA TYR A 312 19.42 19.22 -3.92
C TYR A 312 18.18 19.63 -3.12
N ILE A 313 18.35 20.12 -1.90
CA ILE A 313 17.24 20.61 -1.06
C ILE A 313 16.62 21.89 -1.64
N SER A 314 17.42 22.78 -2.23
CA SER A 314 16.91 23.99 -2.89
C SER A 314 16.16 23.71 -4.19
N GLU A 315 16.53 22.64 -4.91
CA GLU A 315 15.81 22.16 -6.09
C GLU A 315 14.49 21.47 -5.67
N LEU A 316 14.56 20.56 -4.68
CA LEU A 316 13.41 19.80 -4.18
C LEU A 316 12.35 20.68 -3.50
N PHE A 317 12.76 21.72 -2.78
CA PHE A 317 11.86 22.66 -2.10
C PHE A 317 12.02 24.09 -2.64
N SER A 318 11.98 24.25 -3.96
CA SER A 318 12.18 25.53 -4.66
C SER A 318 11.22 26.67 -4.26
N SER A 319 10.09 26.37 -3.62
CA SER A 319 9.14 27.34 -3.06
C SER A 319 9.48 27.78 -1.62
N MET A 320 10.44 27.13 -0.96
CA MET A 320 10.85 27.42 0.42
C MET A 320 11.73 28.67 0.50
N ASP A 321 11.44 29.56 1.45
CA ASP A 321 12.26 30.74 1.67
C ASP A 321 13.61 30.41 2.36
N ASN A 322 14.63 31.23 2.10
CA ASN A 322 16.00 31.04 2.62
C ASN A 322 16.08 30.96 4.17
N ASN A 323 15.18 31.59 4.92
CA ASN A 323 15.17 31.53 6.38
C ASN A 323 14.55 30.20 6.86
N THR A 324 13.55 29.69 6.18
CA THR A 324 13.02 28.34 6.42
C THR A 324 14.03 27.25 6.05
N LEU A 325 14.74 27.40 4.92
CA LEU A 325 15.84 26.51 4.53
C LEU A 325 16.99 26.53 5.57
N ALA A 326 17.35 27.71 6.08
CA ALA A 326 18.35 27.81 7.15
C ALA A 326 17.91 27.15 8.47
N LYS A 327 16.62 27.12 8.78
CA LYS A 327 16.09 26.37 9.94
C LYS A 327 16.13 24.86 9.68
N LEU A 328 15.77 24.40 8.47
CA LEU A 328 15.83 22.97 8.11
C LEU A 328 17.24 22.42 8.35
N LYS A 329 18.29 23.10 7.88
CA LYS A 329 19.70 22.73 8.13
C LYS A 329 20.12 22.72 9.59
N ARG A 330 19.40 23.42 10.48
CA ARG A 330 19.64 23.39 11.93
C ARG A 330 19.06 22.14 12.60
N TYR A 331 17.93 21.62 12.10
CA TYR A 331 17.37 20.33 12.53
C TYR A 331 18.07 19.14 11.85
N TYR A 332 18.59 19.33 10.64
CA TYR A 332 19.31 18.31 9.88
C TYR A 332 20.75 18.80 9.55
N PRO A 333 21.65 18.84 10.56
CA PRO A 333 23.02 19.33 10.37
C PRO A 333 23.88 18.34 9.59
N GLU A 334 24.82 18.87 8.81
CA GLU A 334 25.79 18.13 7.97
C GLU A 334 26.60 17.08 8.76
N SER A 335 26.85 17.33 10.04
CA SER A 335 27.53 16.39 10.94
C SER A 335 26.54 15.74 11.91
N LEU A 336 25.91 14.67 11.47
CA LEU A 336 25.64 13.57 12.39
C LEU A 336 26.71 12.51 12.15
N ASP A 337 27.42 12.15 13.21
CA ASP A 337 28.35 11.01 13.24
C ASP A 337 27.54 9.69 13.28
N VAL A 338 26.58 9.56 12.35
CA VAL A 338 25.93 8.30 12.01
C VAL A 338 26.90 7.55 11.11
N GLY A 339 28.00 7.10 11.70
CA GLY A 339 28.65 5.91 11.19
C GLY A 339 27.55 4.86 11.04
N TYR A 340 27.28 4.42 9.81
CA TYR A 340 26.49 3.22 9.56
C TYR A 340 27.13 2.11 10.39
N GLY A 341 26.52 1.78 11.52
CA GLY A 341 26.99 0.71 12.38
C GLY A 341 26.90 -0.56 11.56
N THR A 342 28.05 -1.06 11.07
CA THR A 342 28.22 -2.19 10.14
C THR A 342 27.86 -3.53 10.82
N GLY A 343 26.63 -3.61 11.33
CA GLY A 343 26.23 -4.54 12.39
C GLY A 343 24.72 -4.71 12.58
N VAL A 344 23.86 -3.87 11.98
CA VAL A 344 22.39 -4.00 12.04
C VAL A 344 21.79 -3.81 10.65
N TYR A 345 20.71 -4.53 10.34
CA TYR A 345 19.98 -4.39 9.09
C TYR A 345 19.34 -2.99 9.02
N PRO A 346 19.42 -2.25 7.89
CA PRO A 346 19.19 -0.81 7.87
C PRO A 346 17.74 -0.34 8.06
N ALA A 347 16.76 -1.23 8.32
CA ALA A 347 15.36 -0.88 8.60
C ALA A 347 14.82 0.18 7.61
N LEU A 348 14.90 -0.15 6.33
CA LEU A 348 14.51 0.70 5.19
C LEU A 348 12.99 0.67 4.99
N HIS A 349 12.49 1.64 4.22
CA HIS A 349 11.08 1.70 3.83
C HIS A 349 10.54 0.36 3.28
N GLY A 350 9.35 -0.03 3.72
CA GLY A 350 8.65 -1.25 3.29
C GLY A 350 9.23 -2.58 3.79
N GLN A 351 10.29 -2.60 4.60
CA GLN A 351 10.86 -3.85 5.12
C GLN A 351 10.01 -4.48 6.24
N ASP A 352 9.15 -3.70 6.89
CA ASP A 352 8.10 -4.13 7.82
C ASP A 352 6.99 -4.95 7.16
N ILE A 353 6.75 -4.79 5.85
CA ILE A 353 5.79 -5.61 5.10
C ILE A 353 6.11 -7.10 5.22
N GLY A 354 7.40 -7.45 5.22
CA GLY A 354 7.88 -8.82 5.42
C GLY A 354 7.63 -9.41 6.82
N LEU A 355 7.14 -8.64 7.79
CA LEU A 355 6.68 -9.15 9.09
C LEU A 355 5.31 -9.82 9.01
N HIS A 356 4.47 -9.45 8.04
CA HIS A 356 3.07 -9.85 7.99
C HIS A 356 2.63 -10.42 6.63
N PHE A 357 3.36 -10.15 5.54
CA PHE A 357 3.19 -10.78 4.24
C PHE A 357 4.51 -11.46 3.80
N ILE A 358 4.77 -12.69 4.26
CA ILE A 358 6.00 -13.45 3.92
C ILE A 358 6.00 -13.89 2.43
N ASP A 359 7.21 -14.04 1.88
CA ASP A 359 7.51 -14.43 0.49
C ASP A 359 7.04 -13.41 -0.59
N GLN A 360 7.25 -12.11 -0.34
CA GLN A 360 7.21 -11.11 -1.41
C GLN A 360 8.27 -11.42 -2.49
N PRO A 361 7.94 -11.27 -3.78
CA PRO A 361 8.95 -11.12 -4.83
C PRO A 361 9.85 -9.91 -4.52
N GLY A 362 11.08 -10.15 -4.09
CA GLY A 362 12.05 -9.11 -3.74
C GLY A 362 12.19 -8.77 -2.25
N SER A 363 11.42 -9.38 -1.34
CA SER A 363 11.72 -9.35 0.11
C SER A 363 12.23 -10.72 0.56
N PRO A 364 13.55 -10.92 0.72
CA PRO A 364 14.10 -12.19 1.15
C PRO A 364 13.55 -12.61 2.53
N SER A 365 12.81 -13.72 2.59
CA SER A 365 12.19 -14.28 3.80
C SER A 365 13.19 -14.74 4.87
N TYR A 366 14.49 -14.60 4.62
CA TYR A 366 15.60 -14.85 5.55
C TYR A 366 16.02 -13.64 6.41
N LEU A 367 15.48 -12.43 6.13
CA LEU A 367 15.92 -11.17 6.75
C LEU A 367 15.26 -10.87 8.09
N THR A 368 14.01 -11.31 8.27
CA THR A 368 13.16 -10.92 9.39
C THR A 368 13.39 -11.83 10.61
N PRO A 369 13.84 -11.32 11.77
CA PRO A 369 14.02 -12.17 12.96
C PRO A 369 12.71 -12.81 13.41
N THR A 370 12.72 -14.13 13.65
CA THR A 370 11.55 -14.87 14.16
C THR A 370 11.02 -14.28 15.46
N ALA A 371 11.90 -13.73 16.32
CA ALA A 371 11.49 -13.01 17.52
C ALA A 371 10.61 -11.78 17.18
N MET A 372 10.97 -11.02 16.15
CA MET A 372 10.26 -9.80 15.75
C MET A 372 8.87 -10.14 15.19
N VAL A 373 8.79 -11.19 14.36
CA VAL A 373 7.53 -11.78 13.87
C VAL A 373 6.63 -12.20 15.05
N ASN A 374 7.17 -12.92 16.02
CA ASN A 374 6.43 -13.41 17.19
C ASN A 374 5.87 -12.32 18.11
N ALA A 375 6.41 -11.10 18.07
CA ALA A 375 5.89 -9.96 18.84
C ALA A 375 4.98 -9.06 18.00
N PHE A 376 5.33 -8.83 16.73
CA PHE A 376 4.61 -7.94 15.83
C PHE A 376 3.28 -8.52 15.35
N ILE A 377 3.23 -9.81 15.00
CA ILE A 377 1.99 -10.41 14.49
C ILE A 377 0.87 -10.43 15.54
N PRO A 378 1.07 -10.90 16.79
CA PRO A 378 0.01 -10.85 17.81
C PRO A 378 -0.50 -9.43 18.06
N MET A 379 0.39 -8.43 18.01
CA MET A 379 0.04 -7.01 18.10
C MET A 379 -0.88 -6.56 16.94
N MET A 380 -0.60 -6.98 15.69
CA MET A 380 -1.45 -6.66 14.54
C MET A 380 -2.80 -7.40 14.58
N VAL A 381 -2.81 -8.68 14.95
CA VAL A 381 -4.04 -9.46 15.11
C VAL A 381 -4.91 -8.86 16.22
N ALA A 382 -4.32 -8.46 17.36
CA ALA A 382 -5.02 -7.77 18.44
C ALA A 382 -5.60 -6.43 17.96
N TYR A 383 -4.84 -5.66 17.17
CA TYR A 383 -5.33 -4.40 16.61
C TYR A 383 -6.52 -4.62 15.67
N ILE A 384 -6.38 -5.48 14.65
CA ILE A 384 -7.44 -5.81 13.68
C ILE A 384 -8.74 -6.28 14.37
N THR A 385 -8.62 -7.06 15.43
CA THR A 385 -9.79 -7.67 16.10
C THR A 385 -10.42 -6.79 17.18
N THR A 386 -9.64 -5.93 17.86
CA THR A 386 -10.12 -5.18 19.03
C THR A 386 -9.98 -3.66 18.93
N GLY A 387 -9.12 -3.17 18.03
CA GLY A 387 -8.72 -1.77 17.93
C GLY A 387 -7.66 -1.36 18.95
N ASN A 388 -7.09 -2.31 19.71
CA ASN A 388 -5.99 -2.12 20.63
C ASN A 388 -4.83 -3.08 20.26
N PRO A 389 -3.63 -2.57 19.93
CA PRO A 389 -2.48 -3.41 19.61
C PRO A 389 -1.83 -4.10 20.84
N SER A 390 -2.12 -3.67 22.07
CA SER A 390 -1.42 -4.14 23.26
C SER A 390 -1.60 -5.64 23.53
N THR A 391 -0.48 -6.35 23.71
CA THR A 391 -0.43 -7.77 24.13
C THR A 391 0.29 -7.90 25.49
N PRO A 392 0.30 -9.09 26.13
CA PRO A 392 1.11 -9.33 27.33
C PRO A 392 2.62 -9.14 27.09
N GLU A 393 3.11 -9.45 25.90
CA GLU A 393 4.51 -9.32 25.47
C GLU A 393 4.86 -7.89 25.02
N VAL A 394 3.88 -7.19 24.43
CA VAL A 394 4.02 -5.82 23.92
C VAL A 394 2.96 -4.93 24.57
N PRO A 395 3.21 -4.39 25.78
CA PRO A 395 2.34 -3.38 26.38
C PRO A 395 2.40 -2.11 25.53
N PHE A 396 1.37 -1.86 24.74
CA PHE A 396 1.36 -0.76 23.76
C PHE A 396 0.70 0.48 24.36
N PRO A 397 1.45 1.57 24.62
CA PRO A 397 0.89 2.79 25.20
C PRO A 397 0.02 3.54 24.18
N ARG A 398 -1.00 4.24 24.66
CA ARG A 398 -1.74 5.20 23.84
C ARG A 398 -0.93 6.49 23.75
N PHE A 399 -0.51 6.85 22.55
CA PHE A 399 0.14 8.13 22.26
C PHE A 399 -0.79 9.32 22.55
N SER A 400 -0.23 10.41 23.06
CA SER A 400 -0.87 11.71 23.23
C SER A 400 0.19 12.82 23.32
N SER A 401 -0.18 14.09 23.16
CA SER A 401 0.75 15.22 23.33
C SER A 401 1.24 15.39 24.79
N GLU A 402 0.47 14.94 25.77
CA GLU A 402 0.84 14.97 27.20
C GLU A 402 1.70 13.76 27.62
N ASN A 403 1.57 12.65 26.90
CA ASN A 403 2.34 11.43 27.08
C ASN A 403 2.67 10.84 25.70
N PRO A 404 3.76 11.29 25.05
CA PRO A 404 4.14 10.90 23.69
C PRO A 404 4.89 9.56 23.67
N SER A 405 4.47 8.61 24.50
CA SER A 405 5.03 7.26 24.56
C SER A 405 4.71 6.45 23.29
N MET A 406 5.72 5.76 22.75
CA MET A 406 5.59 4.83 21.63
C MET A 406 6.39 3.54 21.84
N VAL A 407 6.08 2.49 21.08
CA VAL A 407 6.85 1.23 21.08
C VAL A 407 7.94 1.29 20.01
N ASN A 408 9.19 1.15 20.45
CA ASN A 408 10.35 0.98 19.58
C ASN A 408 10.67 -0.51 19.41
N PHE A 409 10.54 -1.01 18.18
CA PHE A 409 10.91 -2.38 17.81
C PHE A 409 12.36 -2.43 17.32
N ASN A 410 13.28 -2.79 18.22
CA ASN A 410 14.69 -3.00 17.86
C ASN A 410 15.05 -4.49 17.92
N SER A 411 16.04 -4.92 17.13
CA SER A 411 16.56 -6.30 17.11
C SER A 411 18.06 -6.30 17.43
N THR A 412 18.48 -7.22 18.30
CA THR A 412 19.87 -7.33 18.77
C THR A 412 20.43 -8.73 18.52
N GLY A 413 21.49 -8.81 17.71
CA GLY A 413 22.07 -10.05 17.22
C GLY A 413 23.26 -10.53 18.05
N LYS A 414 23.42 -11.86 18.15
CA LYS A 414 24.69 -12.47 18.63
C LYS A 414 25.65 -12.83 17.49
N THR A 415 25.20 -12.78 16.24
CA THR A 415 26.04 -13.16 15.08
C THR A 415 25.63 -12.36 13.85
N THR A 416 26.56 -11.55 13.36
CA THR A 416 26.51 -10.86 12.08
C THR A 416 26.67 -11.85 10.93
N LEU A 417 25.76 -11.80 9.96
CA LEU A 417 25.85 -12.43 8.65
C LEU A 417 25.88 -11.35 7.58
N THR A 418 26.70 -11.57 6.56
CA THR A 418 27.02 -10.60 5.52
C THR A 418 26.25 -10.96 4.25
N ALA A 419 25.33 -10.10 3.80
CA ALA A 419 24.47 -10.37 2.65
C ALA A 419 24.45 -9.19 1.67
N ASN A 420 24.51 -9.47 0.37
CA ASN A 420 24.36 -8.42 -0.65
C ASN A 420 22.86 -8.06 -0.74
N VAL A 421 22.52 -6.84 -0.32
CA VAL A 421 21.16 -6.30 -0.42
C VAL A 421 21.13 -5.41 -1.66
N PRO A 422 20.30 -5.71 -2.67
CA PRO A 422 20.15 -4.83 -3.82
C PRO A 422 19.39 -3.58 -3.40
N ILE A 423 20.13 -2.50 -3.13
CA ILE A 423 19.57 -1.15 -3.04
C ILE A 423 19.43 -0.61 -4.48
N TYR A 424 18.32 0.07 -4.75
CA TYR A 424 18.07 0.72 -6.03
C TYR A 424 18.28 2.23 -5.89
N PRO A 425 18.96 2.92 -6.83
CA PRO A 425 19.60 2.38 -8.03
C PRO A 425 20.87 1.57 -7.70
N ALA A 426 21.23 0.66 -8.61
CA ALA A 426 22.14 -0.46 -8.36
C ALA A 426 23.56 -0.08 -7.87
N GLY A 427 23.73 -0.06 -6.56
CA GLY A 427 25.01 -0.21 -5.86
C GLY A 427 24.83 -1.29 -4.80
N SER A 428 25.52 -2.43 -4.96
CA SER A 428 25.32 -3.59 -4.08
C SER A 428 25.91 -3.35 -2.69
N GLU A 429 25.08 -2.86 -1.76
CA GLU A 429 25.46 -2.77 -0.36
C GLU A 429 25.51 -4.14 0.32
N ILE A 430 26.41 -4.24 1.29
CA ILE A 430 26.59 -5.41 2.11
C ILE A 430 25.80 -5.21 3.41
N GLY A 431 24.53 -5.60 3.39
CA GLY A 431 23.67 -5.57 4.57
C GLY A 431 24.11 -6.62 5.60
N VAL A 432 24.15 -6.20 6.87
CA VAL A 432 24.36 -7.12 7.98
C VAL A 432 23.01 -7.69 8.44
N MET A 433 22.78 -8.96 8.13
CA MET A 433 21.74 -9.77 8.78
C MET A 433 22.20 -10.21 10.17
N GLN A 434 21.26 -10.37 11.11
CA GLN A 434 21.58 -10.86 12.45
C GLN A 434 20.97 -12.26 12.69
N LYS A 435 21.83 -13.28 12.79
CA LYS A 435 21.40 -14.63 13.17
C LYS A 435 21.17 -14.70 14.68
N ASN A 436 20.10 -15.37 15.09
CA ASN A 436 19.66 -15.49 16.49
C ASN A 436 19.41 -14.13 17.16
N ALA A 437 18.83 -13.17 16.42
CA ALA A 437 18.49 -11.87 17.00
C ALA A 437 17.38 -11.99 18.04
N MET A 438 17.59 -11.32 19.18
CA MET A 438 16.61 -11.14 20.24
C MET A 438 15.96 -9.77 20.07
N ASN A 439 14.65 -9.69 20.26
CA ASN A 439 13.96 -8.40 20.32
C ASN A 439 14.44 -7.60 21.53
N ASN A 440 14.69 -6.32 21.30
CA ASN A 440 14.75 -5.31 22.34
C ASN A 440 13.59 -4.34 22.12
N ILE A 441 12.39 -4.77 22.51
CA ILE A 441 11.16 -3.97 22.44
C ILE A 441 11.15 -3.05 23.67
N THR A 442 11.07 -1.75 23.42
CA THR A 442 11.12 -0.73 24.47
C THR A 442 9.98 0.26 24.30
N ILE A 443 9.41 0.72 25.41
CA ILE A 443 8.59 1.94 25.40
C ILE A 443 9.56 3.13 25.52
N THR A 444 9.40 4.12 24.65
CA THR A 444 10.26 5.30 24.59
C THR A 444 9.42 6.55 24.34
N ASP A 445 9.92 7.71 24.76
CA ASP A 445 9.33 9.00 24.45
C ASP A 445 9.67 9.38 23.00
N ALA A 446 8.65 9.72 22.20
CA ALA A 446 8.83 10.05 20.78
C ALA A 446 9.66 11.34 20.54
N TYR A 447 9.75 12.24 21.51
CA TYR A 447 10.60 13.43 21.46
C TYR A 447 12.03 13.18 21.91
N GLU A 448 12.30 12.13 22.69
CA GLU A 448 13.68 11.72 23.04
C GLU A 448 14.27 10.74 22.01
N PHE A 449 13.43 9.96 21.34
CA PHE A 449 13.84 8.96 20.36
C PHE A 449 14.64 9.53 19.18
N ALA A 450 15.64 8.77 18.74
CA ALA A 450 16.46 9.02 17.55
C ALA A 450 16.94 10.49 17.41
N SER A 451 17.58 10.99 18.47
CA SER A 451 18.18 12.32 18.54
C SER A 451 17.18 13.48 18.39
N GLY A 452 15.98 13.35 18.95
CA GLY A 452 14.99 14.43 18.95
C GLY A 452 13.93 14.34 17.86
N ARG A 453 13.64 13.14 17.32
CA ARG A 453 12.79 12.97 16.13
C ARG A 453 11.42 13.64 16.26
N GLY A 454 10.77 13.60 17.43
CA GLY A 454 9.52 14.33 17.68
C GLY A 454 9.62 15.85 17.48
N GLN A 455 10.75 16.47 17.84
CA GLN A 455 11.00 17.91 17.59
C GLN A 455 11.16 18.20 16.10
N HIS A 456 11.72 17.25 15.33
CA HIS A 456 11.85 17.36 13.89
C HIS A 456 10.46 17.26 13.25
N CYS A 457 9.61 16.33 13.69
CA CYS A 457 8.22 16.23 13.25
C CYS A 457 7.41 17.51 13.53
N ASP A 458 7.56 18.12 14.73
CA ASP A 458 6.92 19.40 15.05
C ASP A 458 7.42 20.55 14.14
N PHE A 459 8.72 20.58 13.84
CA PHE A 459 9.27 21.51 12.85
C PHE A 459 8.66 21.28 11.47
N LEU A 460 8.72 20.05 10.93
CA LEU A 460 8.21 19.73 9.60
C LEU A 460 6.72 20.07 9.47
N ARG A 461 5.90 19.65 10.45
CA ARG A 461 4.47 19.98 10.51
C ARG A 461 4.20 21.49 10.48
N SER A 462 5.07 22.31 11.09
CA SER A 462 4.91 23.78 11.07
C SER A 462 5.18 24.43 9.71
N TYR A 463 5.71 23.69 8.74
CA TYR A 463 5.92 24.14 7.35
C TYR A 463 5.28 23.21 6.30
N GLY A 464 4.30 22.37 6.66
CA GLY A 464 3.68 21.35 5.75
C GLY A 464 3.08 21.86 4.43
N ARG A 465 2.95 23.18 4.25
CA ARG A 465 2.62 23.81 2.96
C ARG A 465 3.81 23.92 1.97
N TYR A 466 5.03 23.73 2.45
CA TYR A 466 6.28 23.92 1.69
C TYR A 466 7.16 22.67 1.64
N ILE A 467 6.78 21.61 2.37
CA ILE A 467 7.47 20.33 2.49
C ILE A 467 6.44 19.20 2.66
N PRO A 468 6.80 17.94 2.32
CA PRO A 468 6.03 16.75 2.70
C PRO A 468 5.68 16.71 4.19
N GLU A 469 4.53 16.11 4.51
CA GLU A 469 3.95 16.06 5.87
C GLU A 469 4.30 14.80 6.66
#